data_AF-X6HK70-F1
#
_entry.id   AF-X6HK70-F1
#
_cell.length_a   1.000
_cell.length_b   1.000
_cell.length_c   1.000
_cell.angle_alpha   90.00
_cell.angle_beta   90.00
_cell.angle_gamma   90.00
#
_symmetry.space_group_name_H-M   'P 1'
#
loop_
_entity.id
_entity.type
_entity.pdbx_description
1 polymer ?
#
loop_
_entity_poly.entity_id
_entity_poly.type
_entity_poly.pdbx_seq_one_letter_code
_entity_poly.pdbx_strand_id
1 'polypeptide(L)' 'MSTRGINFLDRWMAEHLPNAMTDDPVAVSDLADEMMKSAEREGIGADEIKEEVGSVYEVILEAMHHREGSLAE' A
#
# COMPACT_ATOMS: atom_id res chain seq x y z
N MET A 1 9.53 -17.34 3.32
CA MET A 1 8.90 -16.01 3.25
C MET A 1 7.45 -16.19 3.63
N SER A 2 6.99 -15.50 4.67
CA SER A 2 5.56 -15.30 4.91
C SER A 2 4.98 -14.57 3.70
N THR A 3 3.68 -14.73 3.45
CA THR A 3 2.93 -13.97 2.43
C THR A 3 1.94 -13.02 3.11
N ARG A 4 2.11 -12.80 4.41
CA ARG A 4 1.12 -12.12 5.26
C ARG A 4 1.16 -10.63 5.02
N GLY A 5 2.36 -10.04 4.92
CA GLY A 5 2.54 -8.63 4.61
C GLY A 5 1.95 -8.25 3.25
N ILE A 6 2.22 -9.06 2.21
CA ILE A 6 1.66 -8.81 0.86
C ILE A 6 0.14 -8.97 0.83
N ASN A 7 -0.42 -10.03 1.43
CA ASN A 7 -1.88 -10.23 1.44
C ASN A 7 -2.61 -9.14 2.23
N PHE A 8 -1.99 -8.65 3.30
CA PHE A 8 -2.53 -7.52 4.06
C PHE A 8 -2.49 -6.24 3.23
N LEU A 9 -1.34 -5.92 2.63
CA LEU A 9 -1.17 -4.73 1.80
C LEU A 9 -2.16 -4.70 0.64
N ASP A 10 -2.34 -5.81 -0.07
CA ASP A 10 -3.29 -5.93 -1.18
C ASP A 10 -4.73 -5.60 -0.76
N ARG A 11 -5.18 -6.17 0.37
CA ARG A 11 -6.51 -5.89 0.94
C ARG A 11 -6.64 -4.45 1.41
N TRP A 12 -5.63 -3.95 2.14
CA TRP A 12 -5.62 -2.60 2.66
C TRP A 12 -5.69 -1.58 1.51
N MET A 13 -4.93 -1.79 0.44
CA MET A 13 -4.98 -0.96 -0.76
C MET A 13 -6.36 -1.02 -1.44
N ALA A 14 -6.96 -2.21 -1.58
CA ALA A 14 -8.30 -2.33 -2.17
C ALA A 14 -9.38 -1.57 -1.39
N GLU A 15 -9.23 -1.44 -0.07
CA GLU A 15 -10.15 -0.70 0.80
C GLU A 15 -9.86 0.81 0.84
N HIS A 16 -8.58 1.21 0.83
CA HIS A 16 -8.16 2.60 1.05
C HIS A 16 -7.87 3.40 -0.25
N LEU A 17 -7.33 2.78 -1.30
CA LEU A 17 -7.08 3.44 -2.59
C LEU A 17 -8.32 4.01 -3.28
N PRO A 18 -9.51 3.37 -3.29
CA PRO A 18 -10.69 3.99 -3.92
C PRO A 18 -11.12 5.29 -3.22
N ASN A 19 -10.74 5.48 -1.95
CA ASN A 19 -10.99 6.71 -1.20
C ASN A 19 -9.88 7.77 -1.41
N ALA A 20 -8.65 7.34 -1.71
CA ALA A 20 -7.50 8.20 -2.00
C ALA A 20 -7.45 8.61 -3.48
N MET A 21 -8.28 9.58 -3.89
CA MET A 21 -8.35 10.08 -5.27
C MET A 21 -7.26 11.10 -5.65
N THR A 22 -6.08 11.09 -5.02
CA THR A 22 -5.11 12.17 -5.20
C THR A 22 -3.73 11.64 -5.57
N ASP A 23 -3.19 12.04 -6.73
CA ASP A 23 -1.79 11.77 -7.15
C ASP A 23 -0.77 12.61 -6.35
N ASP A 24 -1.10 12.91 -5.09
CA ASP A 24 -0.28 13.78 -4.26
C ASP A 24 0.77 12.94 -3.52
N PRO A 25 2.07 13.19 -3.69
CA PRO A 25 3.12 12.41 -3.04
C PRO A 25 3.08 12.52 -1.50
N VAL A 26 2.49 13.59 -0.94
CA VAL A 26 2.24 13.70 0.50
C VAL A 26 1.15 12.72 0.92
N ALA A 27 0.10 12.55 0.13
CA ALA A 27 -0.96 11.57 0.40
C ALA A 27 -0.45 10.12 0.31
N VAL A 28 0.43 9.81 -0.65
CA VAL A 28 1.10 8.49 -0.72
C VAL A 28 1.90 8.22 0.55
N SER A 29 2.60 9.23 1.06
CA SER A 29 3.37 9.11 2.31
C SER A 29 2.47 8.87 3.52
N ASP A 30 1.34 9.58 3.61
CA ASP A 30 0.36 9.42 4.70
C ASP A 30 -0.30 8.03 4.67
N LEU A 31 -0.65 7.54 3.48
CA LEU A 31 -1.17 6.18 3.27
C LEU A 31 -0.17 5.11 3.66
N ALA A 32 1.11 5.27 3.32
CA ALA A 32 2.16 4.35 3.73
C ALA A 32 2.26 4.29 5.27
N ASP A 33 2.21 5.45 5.95
CA ASP A 33 2.20 5.55 7.41
C ASP A 33 0.97 4.87 8.03
N GLU A 34 -0.21 5.06 7.45
CA GLU A 34 -1.46 4.46 7.89
C GLU A 34 -1.46 2.93 7.70
N MET A 35 -0.97 2.45 6.56
CA MET A 35 -0.84 1.02 6.28
C MET A 35 0.06 0.36 7.31
N MET A 36 1.22 0.95 7.60
CA MET A 36 2.17 0.43 8.59
C MET A 36 1.53 0.33 9.98
N LYS A 37 0.83 1.38 10.43
CA LYS A 37 0.10 1.36 11.71
C LYS A 37 -1.00 0.30 11.76
N SER A 38 -1.67 0.07 10.63
CA SER A 38 -2.73 -0.94 10.52
C SER A 38 -2.15 -2.35 10.55
N ALA A 39 -1.02 -2.57 9.88
CA ALA A 39 -0.31 -3.83 9.90
C ALA A 39 0.23 -4.17 11.30
N GLU A 40 0.77 -3.18 12.03
CA GLU A 40 1.18 -3.35 13.42
C GLU A 40 0.02 -3.77 14.33
N ARG A 41 -1.19 -3.26 14.09
CA ARG A 41 -2.40 -3.67 14.83
C ARG A 41 -2.82 -5.11 14.54
N GLU A 42 -2.59 -5.58 13.32
CA GLU A 42 -2.81 -6.98 12.91
C GLU A 42 -1.69 -7.91 13.38
N GLY A 43 -0.65 -7.37 14.03
CA GLY A 43 0.51 -8.12 14.50
C GLY A 43 1.52 -8.45 13.39
N ILE A 44 1.45 -7.75 12.26
CA ILE A 44 2.41 -7.84 11.16
C ILE A 44 3.52 -6.83 11.42
N GLY A 45 4.74 -7.34 11.56
CA GLY A 45 5.90 -6.48 11.82
C GLY A 45 6.27 -5.64 10.60
N ALA A 46 6.68 -4.40 10.84
CA ALA A 46 7.24 -3.52 9.82
C ALA A 46 8.39 -4.17 9.03
N ASP A 47 9.25 -4.93 9.71
CA ASP A 47 10.33 -5.68 9.06
C ASP A 47 9.81 -6.82 8.18
N GLU A 48 8.77 -7.55 8.60
CA GLU A 48 8.15 -8.59 7.77
C GLU A 48 7.60 -7.98 6.47
N ILE A 49 6.89 -6.84 6.56
CA ILE A 49 6.39 -6.13 5.38
C ILE A 49 7.53 -5.62 4.51
N LYS A 50 8.56 -5.02 5.10
CA LYS A 50 9.70 -4.48 4.35
C LYS A 50 10.52 -5.59 3.69
N GLU A 51 10.59 -6.78 4.28
CA GLU A 51 11.22 -7.96 3.67
C GLU A 51 10.37 -8.57 2.54
N GLU A 52 9.04 -8.52 2.66
CA GLU A 52 8.11 -9.06 1.64
C GLU A 52 7.87 -8.10 0.47
N VAL A 53 7.64 -6.82 0.78
CA VAL A 53 7.19 -5.76 -0.14
C VAL A 53 8.34 -4.85 -0.58
N GLY A 54 9.40 -4.73 0.24
CA GLY A 54 10.47 -3.78 0.01
C GLY A 54 10.08 -2.35 0.39
N SER A 55 9.40 -1.66 -0.51
CA SER A 55 8.98 -0.26 -0.34
C SER A 55 7.46 -0.12 -0.50
N VAL A 56 6.79 0.00 0.65
CA VAL A 56 5.34 0.26 0.71
C VAL A 56 4.94 1.51 -0.08
N TYR A 57 5.74 2.57 0.04
CA TYR A 57 5.52 3.82 -0.69
C TYR A 57 5.50 3.60 -2.20
N GLU A 58 6.47 2.83 -2.72
CA GLU A 58 6.59 2.58 -4.16
C GLU A 58 5.43 1.71 -4.68
N VAL A 59 5.00 0.72 -3.90
CA VAL A 59 3.85 -0.13 -4.26
C VAL A 59 2.54 0.66 -4.26
N ILE A 60 2.32 1.52 -3.26
CA ILE A 60 1.13 2.38 -3.21
C ILE A 60 1.16 3.39 -4.36
N LEU A 61 2.31 4.01 -4.63
CA LEU A 61 2.49 4.94 -5.74
C LEU A 61 2.23 4.26 -7.09
N GLU A 62 2.78 3.06 -7.31
CA GLU A 62 2.57 2.29 -8.54
C GLU A 62 1.10 1.89 -8.69
N ALA A 63 0.44 1.47 -7.61
CA ALA A 63 -0.99 1.13 -7.62
C ALA A 63 -1.88 2.34 -7.97
N MET A 64 -1.51 3.53 -7.48
CA MET A 64 -2.19 4.78 -7.81
C MET A 64 -1.95 5.18 -9.28
N HIS A 65 -0.73 5.04 -9.78
CA HIS A 65 -0.40 5.35 -11.18
C HIS A 65 -1.01 4.33 -12.17
N HIS A 66 -1.13 3.06 -11.78
CA HIS A 66 -1.81 2.04 -12.59
C HIS A 66 -3.32 2.31 -12.77
N ARG A 67 -3.97 3.05 -11.86
CA ARG A 67 -5.35 3.54 -12.05
C ARG A 67 -5.47 4.42 -13.28
N GLU A 68 -4.47 5.25 -13.55
CA GLU A 68 -4.45 6.17 -14.70
C GLU A 68 -4.13 5.44 -16.00
N GLY A 69 -3.33 4.37 -15.93
CA GLY A 69 -2.98 3.53 -17.07
C GLY A 69 -4.10 2.61 -17.58
N SER A 70 -5.16 2.36 -16.79
CA SER A 70 -6.26 1.46 -17.17
C SER A 70 -7.41 2.16 -17.94
N LEU A 71 -7.28 3.44 -18.28
CA LEU A 71 -8.25 4.18 -19.12
C LEU A 71 -7.93 4.15 -20.64
N ALA A 72 -7.05 3.24 -21.07
CA ALA A 72 -6.74 3.05 -22.48
C ALA A 72 -6.77 1.57 -22.88
N GLU A 73 -7.98 0.98 -22.97
CA GLU A 73 -8.34 -0.02 -24.00
C GLU A 73 -9.82 0.15 -24.41
#